data_AF-A0A0A8ECA2-F1
#
_entry.id   AF-A0A0A8ECA2-F1
#
_cell.length_a   1.000
_cell.length_b   1.000
_cell.length_c   1.000
_cell.angle_alpha   90.00
_cell.angle_beta   90.00
_cell.angle_gamma   90.00
#
_symmetry.space_group_name_H-M   'P 1'
#
loop_
_entity.id
_entity.type
_entity.pdbx_description
1 polymer ?
#
loop_
_entity_poly.entity_id
_entity_poly.type
_entity_poly.pdbx_seq_one_letter_code
_entity_poly.pdbx_strand_id
1 'polypeptide(L)'
;MFVRRFSARWRRSRSGEGELAARFDSPEQAEFPHGQRRTADSLVATIATRAGMLVMPEQEQEATLGRIHAFLASRPETACGEFTLPMLTGVLRVRRL
;
A
#
# COMPACT_ATOMS: atom_id res chain seq x y z
N MET A 1 -19.26 12.05 -4.35
CA MET A 1 -18.78 11.78 -2.99
C MET A 1 -19.10 10.32 -2.65
N PHE A 2 -18.15 9.40 -2.87
CA PHE A 2 -18.33 7.98 -2.53
C PHE A 2 -16.97 7.44 -2.08
N VAL A 3 -16.63 7.70 -0.80
CA VAL A 3 -15.53 6.99 -0.14
C VAL A 3 -16.06 5.58 0.09
N ARG A 4 -15.76 4.67 -0.84
CA ARG A 4 -15.97 3.23 -0.59
C ARG A 4 -15.20 2.89 0.68
N ARG A 5 -15.95 2.51 1.71
CA ARG A 5 -15.50 1.92 2.97
C ARG A 5 -14.38 0.92 2.68
N PHE A 6 -13.13 1.28 2.97
CA PHE A 6 -12.02 0.33 2.97
C PHE A 6 -12.31 -0.69 4.08
N SER A 7 -12.74 -1.89 3.70
CA SER A 7 -13.07 -2.93 4.66
C SER A 7 -11.80 -3.42 5.35
N ALA A 8 -11.80 -3.30 6.68
CA ALA A 8 -10.85 -3.93 7.59
C ALA A 8 -10.74 -5.44 7.32
N ARG A 9 -9.71 -5.86 6.58
CA ARG A 9 -9.34 -7.27 6.47
C ARG A 9 -7.86 -7.45 6.16
N TRP A 10 -7.00 -6.72 6.87
CA TRP A 10 -5.57 -7.02 6.87
C TRP A 10 -5.25 -7.97 8.04
N ARG A 11 -5.01 -9.24 7.66
CA ARG A 11 -4.47 -10.39 8.41
C ARG A 11 -5.06 -10.70 9.81
N ARG A 12 -5.81 -11.80 9.88
CA ARG A 12 -6.01 -12.62 11.09
C ARG A 12 -4.71 -12.67 11.88
N SER A 13 -4.76 -12.38 13.18
CA SER A 13 -3.74 -12.82 14.12
C SER A 13 -3.53 -14.32 13.87
N ARG A 14 -2.35 -14.73 13.38
CA ARG A 14 -1.94 -16.11 13.63
C ARG A 14 -1.62 -16.13 15.11
N SER A 15 -2.57 -16.59 15.91
CA SER A 15 -2.25 -17.09 17.25
C SER A 15 -1.09 -18.05 17.04
N GLY A 16 0.09 -17.71 17.58
CA GLY A 16 1.20 -18.63 17.60
C GLY A 16 0.77 -19.83 18.44
N GLU A 17 0.41 -20.93 17.78
CA GLU A 17 0.42 -22.23 18.42
C GLU A 17 1.88 -22.60 18.61
N GLY A 18 2.34 -22.38 19.83
CA GLY A 18 3.69 -22.69 20.27
C GLY A 18 3.84 -22.20 21.69
N GLU A 19 3.98 -23.15 22.61
CA GLU A 19 4.07 -23.07 24.07
C GLU A 19 5.32 -22.29 24.57
N LEU A 20 5.66 -21.19 23.91
CA LEU A 20 6.51 -20.13 24.41
C LEU A 20 5.58 -19.13 25.09
N ALA A 21 5.72 -18.93 26.40
CA ALA A 21 5.01 -17.86 27.11
C ALA A 21 5.06 -16.59 26.26
N ALA A 22 3.89 -16.07 25.89
CA ALA A 22 3.79 -14.96 24.96
C ALA A 22 4.66 -13.82 25.48
N ARG A 23 5.72 -13.45 24.74
CA ARG A 23 6.63 -12.38 25.19
C ARG A 23 5.98 -11.00 25.11
N PHE A 24 4.83 -10.93 24.43
CA PHE A 24 4.08 -9.73 24.13
C PHE A 24 2.59 -9.97 24.36
N ASP A 25 1.89 -8.92 24.73
CA ASP A 25 0.44 -8.90 24.81
C ASP A 25 -0.24 -9.02 23.43
N SER A 26 -1.56 -9.03 23.45
CA SER A 26 -2.34 -8.94 22.22
C SER A 26 -2.12 -7.57 21.57
N PRO A 27 -1.81 -7.50 20.25
CA PRO A 27 -1.51 -6.24 19.59
C PRO A 27 -2.71 -5.30 19.57
N GLU A 28 -2.51 -4.07 20.03
CA GLU A 28 -3.38 -2.93 19.74
C GLU A 28 -3.19 -2.52 18.27
N GLN A 29 -4.28 -2.21 17.57
CA GLN A 29 -4.23 -1.79 16.16
C GLN A 29 -4.91 -0.44 15.98
N ALA A 30 -4.33 0.41 15.15
CA ALA A 30 -4.91 1.70 14.77
C ALA A 30 -4.65 1.99 13.29
N GLU A 31 -5.55 2.73 12.65
CA GLU A 31 -5.43 3.13 11.25
C GLU A 31 -5.54 4.65 11.13
N PHE A 32 -4.70 5.23 10.27
CA PHE A 32 -4.61 6.67 10.07
C PHE A 32 -4.76 6.98 8.58
N PRO A 33 -5.92 7.50 8.12
CA PRO A 33 -6.11 7.87 6.73
C PRO A 33 -5.34 9.15 6.42
N HIS A 34 -4.71 9.20 5.25
CA HIS A 34 -4.02 10.39 4.77
C HIS A 34 -3.99 10.41 3.23
N GLY A 35 -3.61 11.54 2.65
CA GLY A 35 -3.45 11.70 1.21
C GLY A 35 -1.99 11.95 0.83
N GLN A 36 -1.59 11.51 -0.36
CA GLN A 36 -0.33 11.94 -0.98
C GLN A 36 -0.63 12.64 -2.30
N ARG A 37 -0.10 13.85 -2.48
CA ARG A 37 -0.21 14.57 -3.74
C ARG A 37 0.78 14.00 -4.75
N ARG A 38 0.30 13.62 -5.93
CA ARG A 38 1.05 12.88 -6.95
C ARG A 38 0.65 13.32 -8.35
N THR A 39 1.59 13.22 -9.27
CA THR A 39 1.33 13.10 -10.72
C THR A 39 1.42 11.62 -11.14
N ALA A 40 0.93 11.29 -12.34
CA ALA A 40 1.07 9.95 -12.90
C ALA A 40 2.53 9.48 -12.92
N ASP A 41 3.44 10.34 -13.39
CA ASP A 41 4.87 10.04 -13.48
C ASP A 41 5.48 9.81 -12.09
N SER A 42 5.17 10.67 -11.11
CA SER A 42 5.70 10.53 -9.75
C SER A 42 5.21 9.24 -9.06
N LEU A 43 4.00 8.78 -9.39
CA LEU A 43 3.43 7.55 -8.87
C LEU A 43 4.09 6.34 -9.51
N VAL A 44 4.25 6.33 -10.83
CA VAL A 44 4.95 5.26 -11.57
C VAL A 44 6.39 5.13 -11.08
N ALA A 45 7.11 6.25 -10.92
CA ALA A 45 8.47 6.25 -10.37
C ALA A 45 8.52 5.65 -8.94
N THR A 46 7.51 5.93 -8.11
CA THR A 46 7.41 5.36 -6.76
C THR A 46 7.06 3.86 -6.78
N ILE A 47 6.31 3.40 -7.79
CA ILE A 47 6.00 1.97 -7.96
C ILE A 47 7.27 1.22 -8.37
N ALA A 48 8.11 1.81 -9.24
CA ALA A 48 9.36 1.21 -9.69
C ALA A 48 10.33 0.85 -8.54
N THR A 49 10.26 1.54 -7.40
CA THR A 49 11.12 1.26 -6.23
C THR A 49 10.57 0.19 -5.29
N ARG A 50 9.39 -0.38 -5.57
CA ARG A 50 8.79 -1.42 -4.73
C ARG A 50 9.54 -2.73 -4.91
N ALA A 51 9.75 -3.47 -3.83
CA ALA A 51 10.51 -4.72 -3.84
C ALA A 51 10.08 -5.68 -4.95
N GLY A 52 8.77 -5.81 -5.22
CA GLY A 52 8.26 -6.64 -6.32
C GLY A 52 8.66 -6.17 -7.71
N MET A 53 8.80 -4.85 -7.94
CA MET A 53 9.34 -4.32 -9.19
C MET A 53 10.85 -4.53 -9.27
N LEU A 54 11.58 -4.33 -8.18
CA LEU A 54 13.04 -4.43 -8.16
C LEU A 54 13.58 -5.84 -8.45
N VAL A 55 12.79 -6.88 -8.18
CA VAL A 55 13.16 -8.28 -8.45
C VAL A 55 12.56 -8.82 -9.76
N MET A 56 11.78 -8.01 -10.47
CA MET A 56 11.18 -8.37 -11.75
C MET A 56 12.23 -8.30 -12.86
N PRO A 57 12.23 -9.23 -13.83
CA PRO A 57 13.07 -9.11 -15.02
C PRO A 57 12.83 -7.77 -15.72
N GLU A 58 13.90 -7.12 -16.21
CA GLU A 58 13.86 -5.73 -16.72
C GLU A 58 12.77 -5.50 -17.79
N GLN A 59 12.68 -6.38 -18.80
CA GLN A 59 11.65 -6.27 -19.85
C GLN A 59 10.23 -6.37 -19.31
N GLU A 60 10.01 -7.25 -18.32
CA GLU A 60 8.70 -7.40 -17.67
C GLU A 60 8.38 -6.19 -16.78
N GLN A 61 9.41 -5.64 -16.13
CA GLN A 61 9.32 -4.42 -15.33
C GLN A 61 8.88 -3.23 -16.19
N GLU A 62 9.57 -2.99 -17.30
CA GLU A 62 9.25 -1.92 -18.25
C GLU A 62 7.84 -2.07 -18.81
N ALA A 63 7.47 -3.26 -19.27
CA ALA A 63 6.14 -3.53 -19.80
C ALA A 63 5.05 -3.31 -18.74
N THR A 64 5.33 -3.63 -17.47
CA THR A 64 4.39 -3.42 -16.38
C THR A 64 4.25 -1.94 -16.02
N LEU A 65 5.36 -1.21 -15.90
CA LEU A 65 5.33 0.23 -15.63
C LEU A 65 4.66 1.00 -16.79
N GLY A 66 4.91 0.60 -18.04
CA GLY A 66 4.26 1.18 -19.22
C GLY A 66 2.75 0.99 -19.22
N ARG A 67 2.25 -0.21 -18.86
CA ARG A 67 0.81 -0.47 -18.71
C ARG A 67 0.19 0.38 -17.60
N ILE A 68 0.88 0.56 -16.47
CA ILE A 68 0.40 1.40 -15.37
C ILE A 68 0.33 2.86 -15.81
N HIS A 69 1.35 3.37 -16.50
CA HIS A 69 1.38 4.73 -17.01
C HIS A 69 0.25 4.98 -18.02
N ALA A 70 0.11 4.11 -19.02
CA ALA A 70 -0.96 4.20 -20.01
C ALA A 70 -2.36 4.21 -19.38
N PHE A 71 -2.57 3.39 -18.35
CA PHE A 71 -3.81 3.38 -17.60
C PHE A 71 -4.08 4.71 -16.89
N LEU A 72 -3.09 5.29 -16.22
CA LEU A 72 -3.22 6.58 -15.56
C LEU A 72 -3.47 7.72 -16.58
N ALA A 73 -2.85 7.65 -17.76
CA ALA A 73 -3.05 8.61 -18.84
C ALA A 73 -4.44 8.51 -19.49
N SER A 74 -5.10 7.34 -19.45
CA SER A 74 -6.44 7.14 -20.02
C SER A 74 -7.58 7.76 -19.19
N ARG A 75 -7.30 8.22 -17.96
CA ARG A 75 -8.31 8.71 -17.02
C ARG A 75 -8.15 10.20 -16.78
N PRO A 76 -9.20 11.02 -16.99
CA PRO A 76 -9.09 12.47 -16.83
C PRO A 76 -8.65 12.89 -15.41
N GLU A 77 -8.99 12.10 -14.39
CA GLU A 77 -8.64 12.37 -12.99
C GLU A 77 -7.16 12.19 -12.67
N THR A 78 -6.41 11.46 -13.51
CA THR A 78 -4.99 11.16 -13.30
C THR A 78 -4.09 11.53 -14.46
N ALA A 79 -4.68 11.81 -15.64
CA ALA A 79 -3.96 12.15 -16.86
C ALA A 79 -3.36 13.57 -16.82
N CYS A 80 -4.01 14.48 -16.11
CA CYS A 80 -3.63 15.90 -16.09
C CYS A 80 -3.34 16.35 -14.66
N GLY A 81 -2.14 16.90 -14.45
CA GLY A 81 -1.78 17.60 -13.21
C GLY A 81 -1.62 16.69 -11.99
N GLU A 82 -1.86 17.27 -10.82
CA GLU A 82 -1.74 16.60 -9.54
C GLU A 82 -3.09 16.01 -9.10
N PHE A 83 -3.03 14.82 -8.50
CA PHE A 83 -4.15 14.18 -7.81
C PHE A 83 -3.74 13.72 -6.42
N THR A 84 -4.75 13.48 -5.57
CA THR A 84 -4.53 12.92 -4.23
C THR A 84 -4.70 11.41 -4.27
N LEU A 85 -3.62 10.68 -3.99
CA LEU A 85 -3.67 9.25 -3.75
C LEU A 85 -4.10 9.00 -2.29
N PRO A 86 -5.29 8.43 -2.02
CA PRO A 86 -5.70 8.07 -0.68
C PRO A 86 -4.84 6.92 -0.15
N MET A 87 -4.35 7.08 1.07
CA MET A 87 -3.48 6.14 1.76
C MET A 87 -4.01 5.88 3.17
N LEU A 88 -3.70 4.71 3.70
CA LEU A 88 -4.05 4.31 5.05
C LEU A 88 -2.80 3.73 5.70
N THR A 89 -2.35 4.36 6.78
CA THR A 89 -1.24 3.83 7.58
C THR A 89 -1.82 3.01 8.73
N GLY A 90 -1.57 1.70 8.71
CA GLY A 90 -1.89 0.80 9.82
C GLY A 90 -0.74 0.71 10.80
N VAL A 91 -1.04 0.79 12.09
CA VAL A 91 -0.10 0.70 13.20
C VAL A 91 -0.47 -0.51 14.06
N LEU A 92 0.53 -1.29 14.44
CA LEU A 92 0.42 -2.36 15.43
C LEU A 92 1.31 -2.02 16.62
N ARG A 93 0.74 -2.02 17.82
CA ARG A 93 1.49 -1.82 19.06
C ARG A 93 1.34 -3.07 19.92
N VAL A 94 2.46 -3.58 20.40
CA VAL A 94 2.52 -4.62 21.42
C VAL A 94 3.30 -4.10 22.62
N ARG A 95 2.99 -4.63 23.80
CA ARG A 95 3.72 -4.41 25.05
C ARG A 95 4.34 -5.72 25.48
N ARG A 96 5.53 -5.64 26.05
CA ARG A 96 6.14 -6.81 26.68
C ARG A 96 5.33 -7.21 27.91
N LEU A 97 5.15 -8.51 28.13
CA LEU A 97 4.58 -9.05 29.38
C LEU A 97 5.55 -8.92 30.56
#